data_AF-A0AAX3L0Y1-F1
#
_entry.id   AF-A0AAX3L0Y1-F1
#
_cell.length_a   1.000
_cell.length_b   1.000
_cell.length_c   1.000
_cell.angle_alpha   90.00
_cell.angle_beta   90.00
_cell.angle_gamma   90.00
#
_symmetry.space_group_name_H-M   'P 1'
#
loop_
_entity.id
_entity.type
_entity.pdbx_description
1 polymer ?
#
loop_
_entity_poly.entity_id
_entity_poly.type
_entity_poly.pdbx_seq_one_letter_code
_entity_poly.pdbx_strand_id
1 'polypeptide(L)'
;MKSRFPLRRLLAGVALACGLASAQAAETAICYNCPLEWADWGAQLKAIAADTGIQVPQDNKNSGQSLAQLVAERDAPVADVVYYGVTFGIQADKAGVLEPYRPRHWDQVPTGLKDPKGQWTAIHSGTLGFMVNTQALGGKPVPQRWSDLLKPEYRGLVGYLDPSSAFVGYVTAVAVNQALGGTLDDFGPALGFFKKLAANDPIVPKQTAYARLLSGEIPILVDYDFNAYRARYKDNAPVAFVIPQEGSLTVPYTMSLVKGAPHRGNGEKVLDYVLSDKGQALWAQAYLRPVRDVPLPAEVKARFLPAADYARAGTVDYGHMAAVQEAFAKRYQAEVR
;
A
#
# COMPACT_ATOMS: atom_id res chain seq x y z
N MET A 1 -31.88 49.62 -76.39
CA MET A 1 -32.17 50.39 -75.16
C MET A 1 -31.76 49.56 -73.96
N LYS A 2 -30.91 50.13 -73.07
CA LYS A 2 -30.45 49.61 -71.74
C LYS A 2 -29.41 48.48 -71.80
N SER A 3 -28.12 48.79 -71.91
CA SER A 3 -27.16 49.16 -70.84
C SER A 3 -26.92 48.04 -69.80
N ARG A 4 -25.73 47.43 -69.88
CA ARG A 4 -25.16 46.48 -68.91
C ARG A 4 -24.15 47.23 -68.04
N PHE A 5 -24.31 47.18 -66.71
CA PHE A 5 -23.28 47.51 -65.72
C PHE A 5 -23.11 46.30 -64.77
N PRO A 6 -21.89 45.82 -64.51
CA PRO A 6 -21.68 44.79 -63.49
C PRO A 6 -21.38 45.43 -62.13
N LEU A 7 -22.07 44.94 -61.10
CA LEU A 7 -21.88 45.34 -59.71
C LEU A 7 -20.61 44.64 -59.17
N ARG A 8 -19.55 45.40 -58.88
CA ARG A 8 -18.39 44.93 -58.11
C ARG A 8 -18.82 44.72 -56.65
N ARG A 9 -18.78 43.48 -56.15
CA ARG A 9 -18.79 43.19 -54.71
C ARG A 9 -17.34 43.03 -54.23
N LEU A 10 -16.88 43.97 -53.40
CA LEU A 10 -15.69 43.78 -52.56
C LEU A 10 -16.06 42.82 -51.42
N LEU A 11 -15.37 41.69 -51.33
CA LEU A 11 -15.33 40.84 -50.14
C LEU A 11 -14.02 41.14 -49.41
N ALA A 12 -14.11 41.83 -48.26
CA ALA A 12 -13.02 41.98 -47.32
C ALA A 12 -12.87 40.66 -46.54
N GLY A 13 -11.74 39.97 -46.73
CA GLY A 13 -11.38 38.77 -45.97
C GLY A 13 -10.86 39.15 -44.59
N VAL A 14 -11.61 38.82 -43.54
CA VAL A 14 -11.10 38.77 -42.17
C VAL A 14 -10.53 37.37 -41.97
N ALA A 15 -9.20 37.25 -41.97
CA ALA A 15 -8.52 36.02 -41.59
C ALA A 15 -8.59 35.88 -40.06
N LEU A 16 -9.45 34.99 -39.58
CA LEU A 16 -9.51 34.60 -38.18
C LEU A 16 -8.31 33.68 -37.89
N ALA A 17 -7.28 34.22 -37.24
CA ALA A 17 -6.18 33.41 -36.73
C ALA A 17 -6.67 32.62 -35.50
N CYS A 18 -7.20 31.41 -35.73
CA CYS A 18 -7.41 30.43 -34.66
C CYS A 18 -6.03 30.00 -34.13
N GLY A 19 -5.65 30.53 -32.97
CA GLY A 19 -4.59 29.96 -32.16
C GLY A 19 -5.02 28.56 -31.71
N LEU A 20 -4.51 27.54 -32.38
CA LEU A 20 -4.56 26.16 -31.90
C LEU A 20 -3.62 26.08 -30.68
N ALA A 21 -4.16 26.36 -29.49
CA ALA A 21 -3.58 25.81 -28.28
C ALA A 21 -3.82 24.30 -28.34
N SER A 22 -2.79 23.56 -28.76
CA SER A 22 -2.75 22.11 -28.61
C SER A 22 -2.92 21.79 -27.13
N ALA A 23 -4.08 21.28 -26.74
CA ALA A 23 -4.25 20.64 -25.45
C ALA A 23 -3.33 19.42 -25.45
N GLN A 24 -2.13 19.56 -24.86
CA GLN A 24 -1.24 18.44 -24.61
C GLN A 24 -2.04 17.42 -23.78
N ALA A 25 -2.28 16.23 -24.32
CA ALA A 25 -2.90 15.16 -23.55
C ALA A 25 -2.05 14.94 -22.29
N ALA A 26 -2.69 14.92 -21.12
CA ALA A 26 -1.98 14.72 -19.86
C ALA A 26 -1.19 13.40 -19.92
N GLU A 27 0.09 13.44 -19.58
CA GLU A 27 0.92 12.24 -19.46
C GLU A 27 0.31 11.31 -18.39
N THR A 28 0.36 9.99 -18.59
CA THR A 28 -0.20 9.01 -17.65
C THR A 28 0.81 7.93 -17.30
N ALA A 29 0.69 7.39 -16.09
CA ALA A 29 1.30 6.12 -15.69
C ALA A 29 0.28 5.32 -14.86
N ILE A 30 0.06 4.06 -15.24
CA ILE A 30 -0.83 3.15 -14.53
C ILE A 30 -0.07 2.50 -13.38
N CYS A 31 -0.47 2.81 -12.15
CA CYS A 31 0.02 2.13 -10.95
C CYS A 31 -0.99 1.10 -10.46
N TYR A 32 -0.57 -0.16 -10.35
CA TYR A 32 -1.35 -1.16 -9.61
C TYR A 32 -1.16 -1.05 -8.11
N ASN A 33 -2.27 -1.16 -7.37
CA ASN A 33 -2.36 -1.04 -5.92
C ASN A 33 -1.79 0.30 -5.40
N CYS A 34 -2.13 1.42 -6.06
CA CYS A 34 -1.96 2.77 -5.50
C CYS A 34 -3.32 3.36 -5.05
N PRO A 35 -3.97 2.85 -3.97
CA PRO A 35 -5.28 3.33 -3.56
C PRO A 35 -5.19 4.57 -2.66
N LEU A 36 -6.06 5.57 -2.87
CA LEU A 36 -6.01 6.86 -2.17
C LEU A 36 -6.03 6.72 -0.63
N GLU A 37 -6.82 5.77 -0.14
CA GLU A 37 -7.07 5.56 1.28
C GLU A 37 -5.99 4.72 1.99
N TRP A 38 -4.92 4.30 1.31
CA TRP A 38 -3.83 3.53 1.89
C TRP A 38 -2.53 4.33 1.89
N ALA A 39 -1.78 4.33 3.00
CA ALA A 39 -0.45 4.93 3.10
C ALA A 39 -0.38 6.41 2.64
N ASP A 40 -1.52 7.12 2.63
CA ASP A 40 -1.65 8.49 2.10
C ASP A 40 -1.22 8.64 0.62
N TRP A 41 -1.45 7.59 -0.19
CA TRP A 41 -1.27 7.66 -1.63
C TRP A 41 -2.05 8.83 -2.25
N GLY A 42 -3.19 9.24 -1.69
CA GLY A 42 -3.92 10.42 -2.15
C GLY A 42 -3.07 11.70 -2.20
N ALA A 43 -2.30 11.97 -1.14
CA ALA A 43 -1.36 13.09 -1.14
C ALA A 43 -0.20 12.86 -2.14
N GLN A 44 0.33 11.64 -2.19
CA GLN A 44 1.43 11.29 -3.09
C GLN A 44 1.07 11.45 -4.57
N LEU A 45 -0.07 10.91 -5.02
CA LEU A 45 -0.51 10.97 -6.41
C LEU A 45 -0.82 12.41 -6.82
N LYS A 46 -1.41 13.21 -5.93
CA LYS A 46 -1.62 14.65 -6.16
C LYS A 46 -0.30 15.39 -6.34
N ALA A 47 0.72 15.07 -5.55
CA ALA A 47 2.02 15.70 -5.63
C ALA A 47 2.79 15.29 -6.90
N ILE A 48 2.72 14.00 -7.29
CA ILE A 48 3.25 13.51 -8.58
C ILE A 48 2.63 14.28 -9.75
N ALA A 49 1.31 14.40 -9.78
CA ALA A 49 0.60 15.09 -10.84
C ALA A 49 0.98 16.58 -10.92
N ALA A 50 1.08 17.25 -9.76
CA ALA A 50 1.44 18.67 -9.71
C ALA A 50 2.88 18.94 -10.17
N ASP A 51 3.82 18.08 -9.81
CA ASP A 51 5.25 18.33 -10.05
C ASP A 51 5.76 17.77 -11.39
N THR A 52 5.15 16.69 -11.89
CA THR A 52 5.61 16.00 -13.09
C THR A 52 4.65 16.12 -14.27
N GLY A 53 3.40 16.54 -14.02
CA GLY A 53 2.32 16.53 -15.02
C GLY A 53 1.72 15.14 -15.29
N ILE A 54 2.25 14.07 -14.66
CA ILE A 54 1.80 12.70 -14.85
C ILE A 54 0.59 12.40 -13.97
N GLN A 55 -0.51 12.02 -14.61
CA GLN A 55 -1.67 11.47 -13.93
C GLN A 55 -1.43 10.00 -13.61
N VAL A 56 -1.67 9.62 -12.36
CA VAL A 56 -1.63 8.22 -11.92
C VAL A 56 -3.01 7.91 -11.36
N PRO A 57 -3.88 7.23 -12.11
CA PRO A 57 -5.20 6.83 -11.61
C PRO A 57 -5.06 5.93 -10.38
N GLN A 58 -5.95 6.12 -9.40
CA GLN A 58 -5.99 5.24 -8.24
C GLN A 58 -6.35 3.81 -8.64
N ASP A 59 -5.83 2.83 -7.89
CA ASP A 59 -6.15 1.42 -8.08
C ASP A 59 -6.33 0.71 -6.73
N ASN A 60 -7.50 0.13 -6.50
CA ASN A 60 -7.92 -0.46 -5.22
C ASN A 60 -7.62 -1.96 -5.09
N LYS A 61 -6.71 -2.50 -5.90
CA LYS A 61 -6.27 -3.90 -5.77
C LYS A 61 -5.45 -4.08 -4.51
N ASN A 62 -5.37 -5.30 -4.00
CA ASN A 62 -4.36 -5.69 -3.02
C ASN A 62 -3.13 -6.30 -3.71
N SER A 63 -2.05 -6.54 -2.95
CA SER A 63 -0.79 -7.06 -3.49
C SER A 63 -0.91 -8.38 -4.27
N GLY A 64 -1.71 -9.33 -3.78
CA GLY A 64 -1.92 -10.60 -4.49
C GLY A 64 -2.73 -10.46 -5.77
N GLN A 65 -3.73 -9.58 -5.78
CA GLN A 65 -4.48 -9.26 -6.98
C GLN A 65 -3.61 -8.54 -8.02
N SER A 66 -2.76 -7.61 -7.59
CA SER A 66 -1.80 -6.96 -8.48
C SER A 66 -0.84 -7.96 -9.10
N LEU A 67 -0.24 -8.86 -8.32
CA LEU A 67 0.63 -9.91 -8.86
C LEU A 67 -0.12 -10.82 -9.85
N ALA A 68 -1.31 -11.29 -9.47
CA ALA A 68 -2.11 -12.16 -10.33
C ALA A 68 -2.44 -11.49 -11.68
N GLN A 69 -2.77 -10.20 -11.66
CA GLN A 69 -3.07 -9.46 -12.87
C GLN A 69 -1.82 -9.22 -13.73
N LEU A 70 -0.68 -8.86 -13.13
CA LEU A 70 0.59 -8.71 -13.87
C LEU A 70 0.97 -10.02 -14.59
N VAL A 71 0.77 -11.16 -13.94
CA VAL A 71 1.03 -12.48 -14.55
C VAL A 71 0.05 -12.76 -15.69
N ALA A 72 -1.23 -12.45 -15.52
CA ALA A 72 -2.25 -12.66 -16.53
C ALA A 72 -2.05 -11.75 -17.78
N GLU A 73 -1.55 -10.53 -17.57
CA GLU A 73 -1.34 -9.53 -18.62
C GLU A 73 0.09 -9.53 -19.16
N ARG A 74 0.95 -10.49 -18.80
CA ARG A 74 2.39 -10.46 -19.12
C ARG A 74 2.73 -10.28 -20.61
N ASP A 75 1.84 -10.73 -21.50
CA ASP A 75 2.02 -10.67 -22.95
C ASP A 75 1.47 -9.34 -23.55
N ALA A 76 0.68 -8.59 -22.78
CA ALA A 76 0.09 -7.30 -23.13
C ALA A 76 -0.14 -6.44 -21.85
N PRO A 77 0.94 -5.94 -21.21
CA PRO A 77 0.86 -5.29 -19.90
C PRO A 77 0.08 -3.97 -19.96
N VAL A 78 -0.77 -3.73 -18.96
CA VAL A 78 -1.51 -2.47 -18.79
C VAL A 78 -0.83 -1.55 -17.78
N ALA A 79 -0.24 -2.12 -16.73
CA ALA A 79 0.43 -1.36 -15.68
C ALA A 79 1.83 -0.89 -16.10
N ASP A 80 2.21 0.28 -15.61
CA ASP A 80 3.55 0.84 -15.75
C ASP A 80 4.40 0.55 -14.51
N VAL A 81 3.79 0.72 -13.34
CA VAL A 81 4.41 0.46 -12.04
C VAL A 81 3.46 -0.30 -11.15
N VAL A 82 4.01 -0.97 -10.14
CA VAL A 82 3.22 -1.71 -9.15
C VAL A 82 3.74 -1.40 -7.76
N TYR A 83 2.82 -1.22 -6.81
CA TYR A 83 3.10 -1.10 -5.38
C TYR A 83 2.57 -2.33 -4.64
N TYR A 84 3.36 -2.94 -3.76
CA TYR A 84 2.94 -4.10 -2.97
C TYR A 84 3.85 -4.33 -1.77
N GLY A 85 3.49 -5.29 -0.91
CA GLY A 85 4.41 -5.81 0.08
C GLY A 85 5.64 -6.49 -0.52
N VAL A 86 6.76 -6.46 0.20
CA VAL A 86 8.04 -6.99 -0.27
C VAL A 86 8.00 -8.44 -0.77
N THR A 87 7.18 -9.31 -0.17
CA THR A 87 7.10 -10.71 -0.61
C THR A 87 6.50 -10.84 -2.01
N PHE A 88 5.54 -9.97 -2.35
CA PHE A 88 4.96 -9.90 -3.69
C PHE A 88 5.93 -9.28 -4.70
N GLY A 89 6.84 -8.40 -4.26
CA GLY A 89 7.95 -7.91 -5.08
C GLY A 89 8.92 -9.02 -5.48
N ILE A 90 9.30 -9.83 -4.52
CA ILE A 90 10.16 -11.00 -4.74
C ILE A 90 9.46 -12.03 -5.65
N GLN A 91 8.17 -12.27 -5.44
CA GLN A 91 7.39 -13.19 -6.29
C GLN A 91 7.19 -12.65 -7.71
N ALA A 92 6.96 -11.35 -7.88
CA ALA A 92 6.82 -10.72 -9.20
C ALA A 92 8.13 -10.79 -10.00
N ASP A 93 9.29 -10.59 -9.36
CA ASP A 93 10.60 -10.83 -10.01
C ASP A 93 10.72 -12.29 -10.46
N LYS A 94 10.44 -13.25 -9.56
CA LYS A 94 10.45 -14.68 -9.88
C LYS A 94 9.51 -15.05 -11.03
N ALA A 95 8.38 -14.36 -11.15
CA ALA A 95 7.41 -14.56 -12.22
C ALA A 95 7.84 -13.91 -13.56
N GLY A 96 8.91 -13.11 -13.58
CA GLY A 96 9.45 -12.49 -14.80
C GLY A 96 8.57 -11.37 -15.38
N VAL A 97 7.71 -10.77 -14.56
CA VAL A 97 6.79 -9.68 -14.95
C VAL A 97 7.32 -8.28 -14.64
N LEU A 98 8.53 -8.21 -14.08
CA LEU A 98 9.22 -6.96 -13.76
C LEU A 98 10.41 -6.78 -14.70
N GLU A 99 10.85 -5.54 -14.83
CA GLU A 99 12.13 -5.24 -15.44
C GLU A 99 12.99 -4.30 -14.59
N PRO A 100 14.33 -4.44 -14.67
CA PRO A 100 15.23 -3.66 -13.83
C PRO A 100 15.08 -2.16 -14.01
N TYR A 101 14.92 -1.45 -12.90
CA TYR A 101 15.08 -0.01 -12.85
C TYR A 101 15.62 0.41 -11.48
N ARG A 102 16.65 1.26 -11.48
CA ARG A 102 17.21 1.84 -10.26
C ARG A 102 16.81 3.32 -10.22
N PRO A 103 15.78 3.68 -9.44
CA PRO A 103 15.35 5.07 -9.36
C PRO A 103 16.46 5.98 -8.84
N ARG A 104 16.33 7.28 -9.05
CA ARG A 104 17.16 8.28 -8.39
C ARG A 104 17.16 8.03 -6.88
N HIS A 105 18.33 8.11 -6.27
CA HIS A 105 18.56 7.80 -4.85
C HIS A 105 18.48 6.31 -4.48
N TRP A 106 18.42 5.39 -5.46
CA TRP A 106 18.50 3.94 -5.23
C TRP A 106 19.67 3.52 -4.33
N ASP A 107 20.84 4.16 -4.47
CA ASP A 107 22.02 3.85 -3.67
C ASP A 107 21.86 4.21 -2.19
N GLN A 108 20.92 5.10 -1.86
CA GLN A 108 20.60 5.49 -0.49
C GLN A 108 19.61 4.53 0.18
N VAL A 109 18.99 3.61 -0.58
CA VAL A 109 18.13 2.56 -0.02
C VAL A 109 19.02 1.49 0.61
N PRO A 110 18.79 1.10 1.88
CA PRO A 110 19.60 0.08 2.56
C PRO A 110 19.62 -1.27 1.84
N THR A 111 20.73 -1.98 1.95
CA THR A 111 20.83 -3.39 1.52
C THR A 111 19.80 -4.24 2.25
N GLY A 112 19.15 -5.17 1.54
CA GLY A 112 18.05 -5.99 2.08
C GLY A 112 16.67 -5.33 1.96
N LEU A 113 16.59 -4.03 1.68
CA LEU A 113 15.35 -3.31 1.36
C LEU A 113 15.25 -3.01 -0.15
N LYS A 114 16.06 -3.66 -0.96
CA LYS A 114 16.07 -3.51 -2.42
C LYS A 114 16.64 -4.76 -3.09
N ASP A 115 16.15 -5.09 -4.28
CA ASP A 115 16.74 -6.15 -5.10
C ASP A 115 18.06 -5.68 -5.74
N PRO A 116 19.20 -6.40 -5.63
CA PRO A 116 20.47 -5.96 -6.20
C PRO A 116 20.45 -5.62 -7.70
N LYS A 117 19.54 -6.21 -8.48
CA LYS A 117 19.40 -5.95 -9.92
C LYS A 117 18.47 -4.78 -10.22
N GLY A 118 17.72 -4.27 -9.25
CA GLY A 118 16.76 -3.18 -9.45
C GLY A 118 15.35 -3.67 -9.82
N GLN A 119 15.01 -4.91 -9.51
CA GLN A 119 13.67 -5.44 -9.84
C GLN A 119 12.59 -4.84 -8.96
N TRP A 120 12.90 -4.56 -7.70
CA TRP A 120 12.01 -3.91 -6.74
C TRP A 120 12.81 -3.04 -5.76
N THR A 121 12.19 -1.94 -5.31
CA THR A 121 12.74 -1.02 -4.29
C THR A 121 11.75 -0.85 -3.17
N ALA A 122 12.13 -1.03 -1.90
CA ALA A 122 11.29 -0.54 -0.81
C ALA A 122 11.16 0.98 -0.89
N ILE A 123 10.00 1.54 -0.55
CA ILE A 123 9.77 2.99 -0.55
C ILE A 123 9.43 3.54 0.84
N HIS A 124 8.87 2.69 1.70
CA HIS A 124 8.58 2.98 3.09
C HIS A 124 8.28 1.67 3.85
N SER A 125 8.09 1.75 5.17
CA SER A 125 7.66 0.62 6.00
C SER A 125 6.61 1.03 7.05
N GLY A 126 5.87 0.03 7.55
CA GLY A 126 4.88 0.17 8.61
C GLY A 126 5.01 -0.95 9.63
N THR A 127 4.52 -0.70 10.84
CA THR A 127 4.53 -1.69 11.94
C THR A 127 3.13 -2.19 12.20
N LEU A 128 2.93 -3.51 12.11
CA LEU A 128 1.62 -4.12 12.27
C LEU A 128 1.19 -4.10 13.74
N GLY A 129 -0.09 -3.85 14.00
CA GLY A 129 -0.67 -3.93 15.33
C GLY A 129 -2.18 -3.88 15.30
N PHE A 130 -2.78 -3.45 16.41
CA PHE A 130 -4.23 -3.26 16.52
C PHE A 130 -4.55 -1.78 16.37
N MET A 131 -5.28 -1.46 15.32
CA MET A 131 -5.99 -0.20 15.17
C MET A 131 -7.37 -0.37 15.82
N VAL A 132 -7.67 0.42 16.85
CA VAL A 132 -8.85 0.22 17.70
C VAL A 132 -9.68 1.49 17.79
N ASN A 133 -10.90 1.47 17.25
CA ASN A 133 -11.88 2.53 17.45
C ASN A 133 -12.45 2.41 18.87
N THR A 134 -11.95 3.22 19.80
CA THR A 134 -12.26 3.11 21.23
C THR A 134 -13.70 3.49 21.56
N GLN A 135 -14.34 4.31 20.71
CA GLN A 135 -15.75 4.64 20.86
C GLN A 135 -16.63 3.46 20.44
N ALA A 136 -16.36 2.88 19.26
CA ALA A 136 -17.10 1.73 18.75
C ALA A 136 -16.87 0.45 19.57
N LEU A 137 -15.76 0.39 20.32
CA LEU A 137 -15.47 -0.69 21.26
C LEU A 137 -16.46 -0.74 22.46
N GLY A 138 -17.23 0.34 22.69
CA GLY A 138 -18.35 0.33 23.64
C GLY A 138 -17.94 0.12 25.10
N GLY A 139 -16.78 0.64 25.50
CA GLY A 139 -16.26 0.53 26.86
C GLY A 139 -15.55 -0.80 27.19
N LYS A 140 -15.45 -1.74 26.24
CA LYS A 140 -14.63 -2.95 26.44
C LYS A 140 -13.14 -2.57 26.52
N PRO A 141 -12.30 -3.38 27.19
CA PRO A 141 -10.87 -3.12 27.25
C PRO A 141 -10.24 -3.11 25.86
N VAL A 142 -9.28 -2.22 25.62
CA VAL A 142 -8.47 -2.22 24.38
C VAL A 142 -7.56 -3.47 24.41
N PRO A 143 -7.61 -4.36 23.40
CA PRO A 143 -6.78 -5.57 23.39
C PRO A 143 -5.29 -5.20 23.39
N GLN A 144 -4.49 -5.93 24.18
CA GLN A 144 -3.05 -5.71 24.34
C GLN A 144 -2.20 -6.86 23.79
N ARG A 145 -2.83 -8.01 23.57
CA ARG A 145 -2.17 -9.28 23.24
C ARG A 145 -2.87 -9.95 22.07
N TRP A 146 -2.17 -10.77 21.30
CA TRP A 146 -2.82 -11.57 20.24
C TRP A 146 -3.93 -12.46 20.82
N SER A 147 -3.69 -13.05 21.98
CA SER A 147 -4.68 -13.89 22.68
C SER A 147 -5.94 -13.13 23.10
N ASP A 148 -5.88 -11.81 23.29
CA ASP A 148 -7.05 -11.03 23.68
C ASP A 148 -8.13 -11.07 22.59
N LEU A 149 -7.73 -11.08 21.32
CA LEU A 149 -8.66 -11.15 20.18
C LEU A 149 -9.56 -12.40 20.20
N LEU A 150 -9.16 -13.45 20.94
CA LEU A 150 -9.92 -14.70 21.09
C LEU A 150 -10.98 -14.63 22.21
N LYS A 151 -11.02 -13.55 23.00
CA LYS A 151 -12.01 -13.42 24.09
C LYS A 151 -13.43 -13.29 23.51
N PRO A 152 -14.45 -13.98 24.07
CA PRO A 152 -15.81 -13.93 23.57
C PRO A 152 -16.44 -12.52 23.54
N GLU A 153 -15.96 -11.62 24.40
CA GLU A 153 -16.44 -10.24 24.47
C GLU A 153 -16.16 -9.41 23.20
N TYR A 154 -15.23 -9.87 22.34
CA TYR A 154 -14.90 -9.26 21.05
C TYR A 154 -15.53 -9.98 19.84
N ARG A 155 -16.47 -10.90 20.06
CA ARG A 155 -17.20 -11.57 18.97
C ARG A 155 -17.83 -10.53 18.03
N GLY A 156 -17.59 -10.68 16.73
CA GLY A 156 -18.06 -9.77 15.68
C GLY A 156 -17.35 -8.43 15.60
N LEU A 157 -16.36 -8.16 16.46
CA LEU A 157 -15.70 -6.85 16.55
C LEU A 157 -14.30 -6.82 15.91
N VAL A 158 -13.72 -8.00 15.66
CA VAL A 158 -12.35 -8.16 15.14
C VAL A 158 -12.36 -8.29 13.63
N GLY A 159 -11.52 -7.52 12.96
CA GLY A 159 -11.23 -7.67 11.54
C GLY A 159 -9.73 -7.80 11.26
N TYR A 160 -9.41 -8.53 10.20
CA TYR A 160 -8.06 -8.65 9.65
C TYR A 160 -8.16 -8.90 8.15
N LEU A 161 -7.18 -8.48 7.36
CA LEU A 161 -7.24 -8.70 5.90
C LEU A 161 -6.98 -10.17 5.55
N ASP A 162 -7.60 -10.65 4.46
CA ASP A 162 -7.47 -12.04 4.00
C ASP A 162 -6.00 -12.43 3.74
N PRO A 163 -5.40 -13.33 4.54
CA PRO A 163 -4.00 -13.73 4.43
C PRO A 163 -3.63 -14.44 3.13
N SER A 164 -4.60 -14.95 2.39
CA SER A 164 -4.34 -15.64 1.12
C SER A 164 -4.09 -14.69 -0.05
N SER A 165 -4.43 -13.41 0.10
CA SER A 165 -4.38 -12.43 -1.00
C SER A 165 -3.76 -11.10 -0.58
N ALA A 166 -4.07 -10.58 0.61
CA ALA A 166 -3.60 -9.29 1.07
C ALA A 166 -2.26 -9.43 1.82
N PHE A 167 -1.29 -8.57 1.53
CA PHE A 167 0.00 -8.58 2.23
C PHE A 167 -0.16 -8.33 3.74
N VAL A 168 -1.01 -7.40 4.15
CA VAL A 168 -1.31 -7.14 5.59
C VAL A 168 -1.82 -8.41 6.28
N GLY A 169 -2.69 -9.15 5.60
CA GLY A 169 -3.22 -10.42 6.11
C GLY A 169 -2.13 -11.47 6.27
N TYR A 170 -1.24 -11.58 5.28
CA TYR A 170 -0.12 -12.50 5.37
C TYR A 170 0.88 -12.11 6.47
N VAL A 171 1.20 -10.81 6.59
CA VAL A 171 2.05 -10.28 7.67
C VAL A 171 1.40 -10.54 9.03
N THR A 172 0.06 -10.43 9.14
CA THR A 172 -0.68 -10.80 10.35
C THR A 172 -0.47 -12.26 10.70
N ALA A 173 -0.55 -13.16 9.71
CA ALA A 173 -0.29 -14.56 9.94
C ALA A 173 1.14 -14.82 10.42
N VAL A 174 2.15 -14.20 9.82
CA VAL A 174 3.55 -14.36 10.25
C VAL A 174 3.77 -13.80 11.67
N ALA A 175 3.22 -12.61 11.96
CA ALA A 175 3.35 -11.97 13.27
C ALA A 175 2.72 -12.81 14.38
N VAL A 176 1.49 -13.29 14.16
CA VAL A 176 0.82 -14.22 15.09
C VAL A 176 1.62 -15.51 15.22
N ASN A 177 2.14 -16.04 14.11
CA ASN A 177 2.87 -17.31 14.14
C ASN A 177 4.10 -17.23 15.04
N GLN A 178 4.93 -16.21 14.84
CA GLN A 178 6.13 -16.00 15.65
C GLN A 178 5.80 -15.69 17.12
N ALA A 179 4.77 -14.87 17.36
CA ALA A 179 4.30 -14.57 18.71
C ALA A 179 3.81 -15.81 19.47
N LEU A 180 3.39 -16.86 18.76
CA LEU A 180 2.93 -18.13 19.31
C LEU A 180 3.97 -19.26 19.18
N GLY A 181 5.23 -18.92 18.88
CA GLY A 181 6.35 -19.87 18.84
C GLY A 181 6.51 -20.66 17.53
N GLY A 182 5.78 -20.30 16.49
CA GLY A 182 5.94 -20.85 15.14
C GLY A 182 7.12 -20.25 14.38
N THR A 183 7.43 -20.83 13.23
CA THR A 183 8.51 -20.37 12.33
C THR A 183 7.98 -20.17 10.90
N LEU A 184 8.80 -19.63 9.98
CA LEU A 184 8.40 -19.55 8.57
C LEU A 184 8.19 -20.93 7.92
N ASP A 185 8.78 -21.98 8.49
CA ASP A 185 8.60 -23.37 8.04
C ASP A 185 7.40 -24.07 8.70
N ASP A 186 6.88 -23.53 9.81
CA ASP A 186 5.74 -24.10 10.53
C ASP A 186 4.73 -23.04 10.97
N PHE A 187 3.63 -22.96 10.20
CA PHE A 187 2.47 -22.10 10.46
C PHE A 187 1.37 -22.76 11.31
N GLY A 188 1.62 -23.93 11.90
CA GLY A 188 0.67 -24.59 12.78
C GLY A 188 0.08 -23.67 13.86
N PRO A 189 0.91 -22.89 14.59
CA PRO A 189 0.43 -21.96 15.61
C PRO A 189 -0.51 -20.88 15.07
N ALA A 190 -0.16 -20.21 13.96
CA ALA A 190 -1.04 -19.20 13.34
C ALA A 190 -2.34 -19.79 12.80
N LEU A 191 -2.29 -20.95 12.14
CA LEU A 191 -3.50 -21.63 11.65
C LEU A 191 -4.42 -22.02 12.80
N GLY A 192 -3.86 -22.52 13.91
CA GLY A 192 -4.60 -22.80 15.15
C GLY A 192 -5.21 -21.54 15.76
N PHE A 193 -4.50 -20.41 15.74
CA PHE A 193 -5.03 -19.12 16.18
C PHE A 193 -6.22 -18.68 15.33
N PHE A 194 -6.11 -18.69 14.00
CA PHE A 194 -7.21 -18.25 13.14
C PHE A 194 -8.43 -19.18 13.22
N LYS A 195 -8.23 -20.50 13.41
CA LYS A 195 -9.33 -21.44 13.71
C LYS A 195 -10.08 -21.07 14.99
N LYS A 196 -9.35 -20.72 16.05
CA LYS A 196 -9.97 -20.24 17.31
C LYS A 196 -10.65 -18.89 17.12
N LEU A 197 -10.02 -17.97 16.40
CA LEU A 197 -10.59 -16.66 16.12
C LEU A 197 -11.86 -16.76 15.27
N ALA A 198 -12.01 -17.76 14.40
CA ALA A 198 -13.23 -17.98 13.64
C ALA A 198 -14.48 -18.15 14.54
N ALA A 199 -14.32 -18.68 15.75
CA ALA A 199 -15.41 -18.75 16.73
C ALA A 199 -15.89 -17.38 17.23
N ASN A 200 -15.11 -16.32 17.00
CA ASN A 200 -15.46 -14.92 17.29
C ASN A 200 -16.03 -14.17 16.08
N ASP A 201 -16.46 -14.85 15.01
CA ASP A 201 -17.06 -14.24 13.80
C ASP A 201 -16.26 -13.04 13.24
N PRO A 202 -14.97 -13.22 12.92
CA PRO A 202 -14.14 -12.12 12.47
C PRO A 202 -14.54 -11.66 11.08
N ILE A 203 -14.44 -10.36 10.84
CA ILE A 203 -14.70 -9.73 9.55
C ILE A 203 -13.41 -9.74 8.73
N VAL A 204 -13.40 -10.46 7.60
CA VAL A 204 -12.14 -10.66 6.83
C VAL A 204 -12.26 -10.14 5.41
N PRO A 205 -12.04 -8.84 5.22
CA PRO A 205 -12.06 -8.23 3.89
C PRO A 205 -10.79 -8.56 3.10
N LYS A 206 -10.90 -8.56 1.78
CA LYS A 206 -9.75 -8.69 0.86
C LYS A 206 -9.07 -7.35 0.57
N GLN A 207 -9.79 -6.25 0.76
CA GLN A 207 -9.28 -4.88 0.56
C GLN A 207 -9.15 -4.16 1.90
N THR A 208 -8.52 -2.98 1.86
CA THR A 208 -8.45 -2.07 3.02
C THR A 208 -9.83 -1.91 3.68
N ALA A 209 -9.82 -1.92 5.00
CA ALA A 209 -11.03 -1.82 5.83
C ALA A 209 -11.06 -0.51 6.64
N TYR A 210 -10.25 0.47 6.26
CA TYR A 210 -10.06 1.73 6.98
C TYR A 210 -11.39 2.45 7.27
N ALA A 211 -12.20 2.68 6.23
CA ALA A 211 -13.50 3.35 6.37
C ALA A 211 -14.47 2.59 7.29
N ARG A 212 -14.39 1.25 7.30
CA ARG A 212 -15.23 0.37 8.15
C ARG A 212 -14.81 0.44 9.62
N LEU A 213 -13.52 0.65 9.90
CA LEU A 213 -13.08 0.93 11.25
C LEU A 213 -13.49 2.34 11.71
N LEU A 214 -13.37 3.34 10.83
CA LEU A 214 -13.81 4.70 11.15
C LEU A 214 -15.32 4.78 11.44
N SER A 215 -16.15 4.07 10.66
CA SER A 215 -17.60 3.99 10.88
C SER A 215 -17.99 3.18 12.13
N GLY A 216 -17.04 2.44 12.71
CA GLY A 216 -17.28 1.56 13.86
C GLY A 216 -17.83 0.17 13.50
N GLU A 217 -17.96 -0.17 12.22
CA GLU A 217 -18.35 -1.50 11.75
C GLU A 217 -17.31 -2.57 12.15
N ILE A 218 -16.03 -2.20 12.15
CA ILE A 218 -14.91 -3.05 12.62
C ILE A 218 -14.18 -2.31 13.76
N PRO A 219 -14.61 -2.46 15.03
CA PRO A 219 -13.97 -1.75 16.14
C PRO A 219 -12.49 -2.09 16.37
N ILE A 220 -12.07 -3.33 16.08
CA ILE A 220 -10.69 -3.78 16.21
C ILE A 220 -10.22 -4.28 14.84
N LEU A 221 -9.31 -3.55 14.20
CA LEU A 221 -8.70 -3.95 12.93
C LEU A 221 -7.21 -4.24 13.13
N VAL A 222 -6.75 -5.39 12.66
CA VAL A 222 -5.31 -5.66 12.56
C VAL A 222 -4.78 -4.96 11.30
N ASP A 223 -4.00 -3.90 11.50
CA ASP A 223 -3.45 -3.03 10.44
C ASP A 223 -2.19 -2.30 10.93
N TYR A 224 -1.61 -1.44 10.10
CA TYR A 224 -0.38 -0.72 10.41
C TYR A 224 -0.58 0.56 11.23
N ASP A 225 0.48 0.90 11.97
CA ASP A 225 0.60 2.10 12.79
C ASP A 225 0.29 3.40 12.04
N PHE A 226 0.77 3.55 10.81
CA PHE A 226 0.53 4.77 10.03
C PHE A 226 -0.96 5.04 9.76
N ASN A 227 -1.78 4.01 9.52
CA ASN A 227 -3.22 4.17 9.33
C ASN A 227 -3.89 4.58 10.64
N ALA A 228 -3.49 3.99 11.76
CA ALA A 228 -4.00 4.37 13.08
C ALA A 228 -3.66 5.81 13.45
N TYR A 229 -2.44 6.26 13.15
CA TYR A 229 -2.02 7.65 13.36
C TYR A 229 -2.71 8.62 12.41
N ARG A 230 -2.94 8.27 11.15
CA ARG A 230 -3.78 9.07 10.25
C ARG A 230 -5.18 9.25 10.84
N ALA A 231 -5.83 8.16 11.23
CA ALA A 231 -7.17 8.21 11.80
C ALA A 231 -7.22 9.11 13.03
N ARG A 232 -6.26 8.96 13.94
CA ARG A 232 -6.23 9.73 15.18
C ARG A 232 -5.91 11.21 14.97
N TYR A 233 -4.94 11.53 14.13
CA TYR A 233 -4.34 12.87 14.10
C TYR A 233 -4.64 13.69 12.85
N LYS A 234 -5.11 13.07 11.76
CA LYS A 234 -5.59 13.78 10.55
C LYS A 234 -7.12 13.77 10.49
N ASP A 235 -7.73 12.60 10.74
CA ASP A 235 -9.18 12.43 10.60
C ASP A 235 -9.95 12.66 11.92
N ASN A 236 -9.24 12.91 13.01
CA ASN A 236 -9.79 13.15 14.36
C ASN A 236 -10.72 12.04 14.87
N ALA A 237 -10.45 10.80 14.47
CA ALA A 237 -11.18 9.62 14.92
C ALA A 237 -10.67 9.13 16.30
N PRO A 238 -11.54 8.56 17.15
CA PRO A 238 -11.16 8.05 18.47
C PRO A 238 -10.45 6.69 18.35
N VAL A 239 -9.25 6.70 17.75
CA VAL A 239 -8.48 5.50 17.46
C VAL A 239 -7.26 5.40 18.38
N ALA A 240 -7.08 4.24 19.00
CA ALA A 240 -5.86 3.83 19.65
C ALA A 240 -5.06 2.88 18.74
N PHE A 241 -3.73 2.88 18.89
CA PHE A 241 -2.86 1.89 18.26
C PHE A 241 -2.12 1.09 19.32
N VAL A 242 -2.03 -0.22 19.13
CA VAL A 242 -1.35 -1.14 20.05
C VAL A 242 -0.44 -2.07 19.27
N ILE A 243 0.84 -2.13 19.65
CA ILE A 243 1.73 -3.23 19.25
C ILE A 243 1.58 -4.34 20.29
N PRO A 244 1.15 -5.55 19.89
CA PRO A 244 0.92 -6.65 20.82
C PRO A 244 2.13 -6.92 21.73
N GLN A 245 1.86 -7.30 22.98
CA GLN A 245 2.93 -7.52 23.98
C GLN A 245 3.86 -8.67 23.62
N GLU A 246 3.36 -9.70 22.93
CA GLU A 246 4.18 -10.82 22.44
C GLU A 246 5.09 -10.42 21.27
N GLY A 247 4.82 -9.28 20.64
CA GLY A 247 5.54 -8.77 19.48
C GLY A 247 4.74 -8.76 18.19
N SER A 248 5.32 -8.15 17.17
CA SER A 248 4.73 -7.98 15.84
C SER A 248 5.83 -7.80 14.79
N LEU A 249 5.49 -7.34 13.59
CA LEU A 249 6.42 -7.13 12.50
C LEU A 249 6.38 -5.70 11.96
N THR A 250 7.56 -5.19 11.63
CA THR A 250 7.74 -4.04 10.74
C THR A 250 8.17 -4.56 9.37
N VAL A 251 7.42 -4.21 8.33
CA VAL A 251 7.66 -4.72 6.97
C VAL A 251 7.66 -3.60 5.93
N PRO A 252 8.52 -3.70 4.88
CA PRO A 252 8.55 -2.74 3.80
C PRO A 252 7.47 -3.02 2.76
N TYR A 253 6.99 -1.92 2.18
CA TYR A 253 6.32 -1.94 0.89
C TYR A 253 7.28 -1.48 -0.19
N THR A 254 7.17 -2.12 -1.34
CA THR A 254 8.07 -1.95 -2.47
C THR A 254 7.32 -1.49 -3.71
N MET A 255 8.04 -0.82 -4.60
CA MET A 255 7.60 -0.56 -5.95
C MET A 255 8.57 -1.11 -6.99
N SER A 256 8.01 -1.41 -8.16
CA SER A 256 8.72 -2.03 -9.28
C SER A 256 8.24 -1.47 -10.61
N LEU A 257 9.12 -1.50 -11.62
CA LEU A 257 8.77 -1.21 -13.01
C LEU A 257 8.24 -2.48 -13.68
N VAL A 258 7.08 -2.39 -14.33
CA VAL A 258 6.45 -3.53 -15.00
C VAL A 258 7.16 -3.78 -16.33
N LYS A 259 7.46 -5.05 -16.61
CA LYS A 259 8.10 -5.45 -17.86
C LYS A 259 7.19 -5.12 -19.04
N GLY A 260 7.71 -4.34 -19.98
CA GLY A 260 6.95 -3.94 -21.17
C GLY A 260 5.92 -2.85 -20.89
N ALA A 261 6.07 -2.10 -19.80
CA ALA A 261 5.22 -0.98 -19.41
C ALA A 261 4.85 -0.08 -20.62
N PRO A 262 3.55 0.15 -20.91
CA PRO A 262 3.11 0.93 -22.08
C PRO A 262 3.56 2.40 -22.05
N HIS A 263 3.78 2.95 -20.85
CA HIS A 263 4.28 4.30 -20.58
C HIS A 263 5.54 4.25 -19.69
N ARG A 264 6.48 3.36 -20.01
CA ARG A 264 7.72 3.14 -19.24
C ARG A 264 8.37 4.43 -18.71
N GLY A 265 8.60 5.43 -19.56
CA GLY A 265 9.27 6.67 -19.15
C GLY A 265 8.49 7.46 -18.08
N ASN A 266 7.16 7.37 -18.07
CA ASN A 266 6.33 7.97 -17.01
C ASN A 266 6.37 7.12 -15.75
N GLY A 267 6.38 5.78 -15.88
CA GLY A 267 6.60 4.87 -14.76
C GLY A 267 7.93 5.13 -14.04
N GLU A 268 9.01 5.30 -14.78
CA GLU A 268 10.33 5.68 -14.25
C GLU A 268 10.29 7.00 -13.48
N LYS A 269 9.67 8.05 -14.04
CA LYS A 269 9.48 9.33 -13.34
C LYS A 269 8.66 9.18 -12.04
N VAL A 270 7.66 8.30 -12.00
CA VAL A 270 6.89 7.99 -10.79
C VAL A 270 7.79 7.32 -9.74
N LEU A 271 8.59 6.33 -10.13
CA LEU A 271 9.53 5.63 -9.23
C LEU A 271 10.62 6.59 -8.69
N ASP A 272 11.14 7.48 -9.54
CA ASP A 272 12.04 8.56 -9.14
C ASP A 272 11.39 9.49 -8.12
N TYR A 273 10.12 9.86 -8.35
CA TYR A 273 9.40 10.80 -7.50
C TYR A 273 9.13 10.24 -6.11
N VAL A 274 8.64 9.01 -5.99
CA VAL A 274 8.34 8.39 -4.67
C VAL A 274 9.61 8.20 -3.82
N LEU A 275 10.77 8.09 -4.47
CA LEU A 275 12.06 7.98 -3.79
C LEU A 275 12.78 9.32 -3.62
N SER A 276 12.28 10.41 -4.21
CA SER A 276 12.82 11.77 -4.03
C SER A 276 12.67 12.27 -2.59
N ASP A 277 13.37 13.35 -2.24
CA ASP A 277 13.26 13.97 -0.91
C ASP A 277 11.82 14.40 -0.60
N LYS A 278 11.11 14.95 -1.60
CA LYS A 278 9.70 15.35 -1.46
C LYS A 278 8.79 14.14 -1.28
N GLY A 279 8.96 13.08 -2.07
CA GLY A 279 8.18 11.85 -1.94
C GLY A 279 8.38 11.17 -0.58
N GLN A 280 9.63 11.06 -0.13
CA GLN A 280 9.96 10.50 1.18
C GLN A 280 9.43 11.39 2.33
N ALA A 281 9.45 12.72 2.19
CA ALA A 281 8.85 13.63 3.16
C ALA A 281 7.32 13.49 3.25
N LEU A 282 6.63 13.21 2.14
CA LEU A 282 5.19 12.93 2.16
C LEU A 282 4.89 11.64 2.94
N TRP A 283 5.66 10.58 2.74
CA TRP A 283 5.56 9.35 3.54
C TRP A 283 5.78 9.61 5.03
N ALA A 284 6.79 10.42 5.36
CA ALA A 284 7.06 10.85 6.74
C ALA A 284 5.85 11.59 7.35
N GLN A 285 5.29 12.58 6.64
CA GLN A 285 4.10 13.33 7.07
C GLN A 285 2.84 12.47 7.23
N ALA A 286 2.81 11.32 6.57
CA ALA A 286 1.77 10.31 6.67
C ALA A 286 2.07 9.22 7.71
N TYR A 287 3.05 9.45 8.59
CA TYR A 287 3.50 8.53 9.65
C TYR A 287 4.06 7.18 9.16
N LEU A 288 4.36 7.05 7.88
CA LEU A 288 5.16 5.94 7.40
C LEU A 288 6.61 6.18 7.75
N ARG A 289 7.40 5.10 7.84
CA ARG A 289 8.85 5.19 7.94
C ARG A 289 9.41 5.24 6.52
N PRO A 290 9.92 6.39 6.05
CA PRO A 290 10.53 6.46 4.72
C PRO A 290 11.71 5.47 4.65
N VAL A 291 11.95 4.92 3.47
CA VAL A 291 13.06 3.96 3.27
C VAL A 291 14.43 4.65 3.31
N ARG A 292 14.46 5.93 2.88
CA ARG A 292 15.65 6.77 2.93
C ARG A 292 15.71 7.47 4.29
N ASP A 293 16.92 7.84 4.69
CA ASP A 293 17.15 8.63 5.90
C ASP A 293 16.67 10.08 5.68
N VAL A 294 15.36 10.28 5.79
CA VAL A 294 14.70 11.59 5.77
C VAL A 294 14.17 11.87 7.17
N PRO A 295 14.55 13.00 7.79
CA PRO A 295 14.13 13.28 9.16
C PRO A 295 12.61 13.41 9.23
N LEU A 296 12.01 12.64 10.14
CA LEU A 296 10.60 12.83 10.51
C LEU A 296 10.45 14.22 11.15
N PRO A 297 9.45 15.02 10.74
CA PRO A 297 9.11 16.25 11.44
C PRO A 297 8.93 16.00 12.95
N ALA A 298 9.41 16.89 13.81
CA ALA A 298 9.37 16.68 15.26
C ALA A 298 7.95 16.40 15.78
N GLU A 299 6.95 17.10 15.22
CA GLU A 299 5.53 16.92 15.50
C GLU A 299 5.01 15.52 15.13
N VAL A 300 5.50 14.97 14.01
CA VAL A 300 5.16 13.62 13.55
C VAL A 300 5.83 12.62 14.47
N LYS A 301 7.13 12.77 14.75
CA LYS A 301 7.89 11.88 15.63
C LYS A 301 7.29 11.79 17.03
N ALA A 302 6.81 12.90 17.59
CA ALA A 302 6.18 12.95 18.91
C ALA A 302 4.83 12.19 19.00
N ARG A 303 4.22 11.83 17.86
CA ARG A 303 2.94 11.10 17.79
C ARG A 303 3.10 9.58 17.76
N PHE A 304 4.32 9.08 17.50
CA PHE A 304 4.59 7.65 17.53
C PHE A 304 4.52 7.09 18.95
N LEU A 305 4.14 5.83 19.08
CA LEU A 305 4.30 5.08 20.32
C LEU A 305 5.76 5.14 20.83
N PRO A 306 5.98 4.96 22.14
CA PRO A 306 7.31 4.86 22.72
C PRO A 306 8.21 3.83 22.01
N ALA A 307 9.52 4.10 21.96
CA ALA A 307 10.49 3.20 21.34
C ALA A 307 10.47 1.77 21.94
N ALA A 308 10.12 1.64 23.23
CA ALA A 308 9.99 0.35 23.90
C ALA A 308 8.86 -0.52 23.31
N ASP A 309 7.81 0.08 22.73
CA ASP A 309 6.77 -0.65 22.02
C ASP A 309 7.26 -1.15 20.67
N TYR A 310 7.99 -0.29 19.95
CA TYR A 310 8.59 -0.65 18.66
C TYR A 310 9.72 -1.67 18.78
N ALA A 311 10.41 -1.75 19.93
CA ALA A 311 11.42 -2.77 20.18
C ALA A 311 10.85 -4.21 20.16
N ARG A 312 9.53 -4.37 20.32
CA ARG A 312 8.84 -5.67 20.20
C ARG A 312 8.44 -6.00 18.75
N ALA A 313 8.55 -5.06 17.82
CA ALA A 313 8.30 -5.30 16.41
C ALA A 313 9.60 -5.71 15.71
N GLY A 314 9.63 -6.96 15.25
CA GLY A 314 10.78 -7.53 14.56
C GLY A 314 10.73 -7.38 13.04
N THR A 315 11.70 -8.01 12.39
CA THR A 315 11.73 -8.25 10.95
C THR A 315 11.96 -9.75 10.70
N VAL A 316 11.83 -10.19 9.45
CA VAL A 316 12.04 -11.57 9.03
C VAL A 316 12.87 -11.61 7.75
N ASP A 317 13.41 -12.79 7.41
CA ASP A 317 13.98 -13.01 6.09
C ASP A 317 12.87 -12.91 5.04
N TYR A 318 12.85 -11.82 4.28
CA TYR A 318 11.79 -11.58 3.30
C TYR A 318 11.81 -12.55 2.12
N GLY A 319 12.99 -13.09 1.77
CA GLY A 319 13.13 -14.11 0.72
C GLY A 319 12.47 -15.42 1.14
N HIS A 320 12.77 -15.89 2.35
CA HIS A 320 12.14 -17.06 2.94
C HIS A 320 10.64 -16.82 3.17
N MET A 321 10.26 -15.66 3.71
CA MET A 321 8.87 -15.26 3.91
C MET A 321 8.07 -15.30 2.58
N ALA A 322 8.68 -14.87 1.47
CA ALA A 322 8.07 -14.94 0.15
C ALA A 322 7.96 -16.38 -0.39
N ALA A 323 8.96 -17.21 -0.13
CA ALA A 323 9.03 -18.59 -0.60
C ALA A 323 7.94 -19.49 0.00
N VAL A 324 7.59 -19.27 1.28
CA VAL A 324 6.60 -20.10 2.00
C VAL A 324 5.16 -19.58 1.89
N GLN A 325 4.97 -18.36 1.37
CA GLN A 325 3.68 -17.68 1.35
C GLN A 325 2.58 -18.43 0.60
N GLU A 326 2.89 -19.00 -0.58
CA GLU A 326 1.89 -19.72 -1.38
C GLU A 326 1.41 -20.99 -0.66
N ALA A 327 2.32 -21.72 -0.04
CA ALA A 327 1.99 -22.92 0.73
C ALA A 327 1.14 -22.56 1.95
N PHE A 328 1.50 -21.48 2.67
CA PHE A 328 0.67 -20.97 3.76
C PHE A 328 -0.73 -20.57 3.27
N ALA A 329 -0.85 -19.82 2.17
CA ALA A 329 -2.13 -19.36 1.64
C ALA A 329 -3.06 -20.54 1.31
N LYS A 330 -2.53 -21.61 0.69
CA LYS A 330 -3.28 -22.85 0.42
C LYS A 330 -3.76 -23.52 1.70
N ARG A 331 -2.89 -23.62 2.72
CA ARG A 331 -3.27 -24.19 4.03
C ARG A 331 -4.33 -23.35 4.73
N TYR A 332 -4.17 -22.03 4.76
CA TYR A 332 -5.17 -21.13 5.34
C TYR A 332 -6.54 -21.32 4.70
N GLN A 333 -6.60 -21.37 3.36
CA GLN A 333 -7.85 -21.59 2.64
C GLN A 333 -8.45 -22.98 2.89
N ALA A 334 -7.64 -24.02 3.09
CA ALA A 334 -8.15 -25.38 3.33
C ALA A 334 -8.52 -25.65 4.80
N GLU A 335 -7.85 -24.99 5.74
CA GLU A 335 -7.93 -25.32 7.17
C GLU A 335 -8.75 -24.32 7.99
N VAL A 336 -8.90 -23.07 7.53
CA VAL A 336 -9.54 -21.97 8.27
C VAL A 336 -10.80 -21.47 7.58
N ARG A 337 -10.84 -21.52 6.25
CA ARG A 337 -11.98 -21.09 5.42
C ARG A 337 -12.83 -22.27 5.01
#